data_AF-A0A9J6GSS8-F1
#
_entry.id   AF-A0A9J6GSS8-F1
#
_cell.length_a   1.000
_cell.length_b   1.000
_cell.length_c   1.000
_cell.angle_alpha   90.00
_cell.angle_beta   90.00
_cell.angle_gamma   90.00
#
_symmetry.space_group_name_H-M   'P 1'
#
loop_
_entity.id
_entity.type
_entity.pdbx_description
1 polymer ?
#
loop_
_entity_poly.entity_id
_entity_poly.type
_entity_poly.pdbx_seq_one_letter_code
_entity_poly.pdbx_strand_id
1 'polypeptide(L)'
;MQCRGRGFSVEAGHPNCAGPWKKPYHTLMPVLVTDESQGWLAALGSMGGYGQPQVDLQLLLAMLERGLDPQQALDMPRFFIGHGYVLRPG
;
A
#
# COMPACT_ATOMS: atom_id res chain seq x y z
N MET A 1 11.01 20.20 5.17
CA MET A 1 11.65 19.38 4.12
C MET A 1 11.30 17.91 4.32
N GLN A 2 11.18 17.12 3.25
CA GLN A 2 10.86 15.68 3.31
C GLN A 2 12.12 14.79 3.20
N CYS A 3 12.15 13.63 3.88
CA CYS A 3 13.28 12.68 3.85
C CYS A 3 13.17 11.64 2.71
N ARG A 4 12.50 11.97 1.61
CA ARG A 4 12.12 11.00 0.56
C ARG A 4 13.30 10.40 -0.18
N GLY A 5 14.42 11.12 -0.24
CA GLY A 5 15.67 10.64 -0.84
C GLY A 5 16.21 9.34 -0.24
N ARG A 6 15.83 8.98 0.99
CA ARG A 6 16.21 7.69 1.61
C ARG A 6 15.67 6.47 0.85
N GLY A 7 14.74 6.66 -0.08
CA GLY A 7 14.24 5.60 -0.95
C GLY A 7 15.18 5.19 -2.08
N PHE A 8 16.30 5.89 -2.34
CA PHE A 8 17.27 5.46 -3.36
C PHE A 8 18.11 4.27 -2.91
N SER A 9 18.53 3.44 -3.86
CA SER A 9 19.62 2.49 -3.66
C SER A 9 20.97 3.19 -3.80
N VAL A 10 21.98 2.67 -3.11
CA VAL A 10 23.40 3.07 -3.26
C VAL A 10 24.17 2.09 -4.15
N GLU A 11 23.54 0.98 -4.55
CA GLU A 11 24.14 -0.03 -5.41
C GLU A 11 24.25 0.50 -6.85
N ALA A 12 25.47 0.48 -7.38
CA ALA A 12 25.74 0.86 -8.75
C ALA A 12 25.03 -0.10 -9.72
N GLY A 13 24.30 0.43 -10.69
CA GLY A 13 23.54 -0.36 -11.65
C GLY A 13 22.11 -0.72 -11.22
N HIS A 14 21.73 -0.53 -9.94
CA HIS A 14 20.35 -0.77 -9.52
C HIS A 14 19.38 0.23 -10.21
N PRO A 15 18.20 -0.20 -10.71
CA PRO A 15 17.25 0.69 -11.40
C PRO A 15 16.81 1.90 -10.58
N ASN A 16 16.88 1.81 -9.26
CA ASN A 16 16.59 2.88 -8.29
C ASN A 16 17.85 3.49 -7.64
N CYS A 17 19.02 3.40 -8.27
CA CYS A 17 20.24 4.11 -7.83
C CYS A 17 20.06 5.63 -7.95
N ALA A 18 20.65 6.42 -7.04
CA ALA A 18 20.53 7.87 -7.02
C ALA A 18 21.09 8.54 -8.30
N GLY A 19 20.48 9.65 -8.73
CA GLY A 19 20.94 10.40 -9.90
C GLY A 19 20.29 11.79 -9.99
N PRO A 20 20.89 12.73 -10.74
CA PRO A 20 20.36 14.09 -10.88
C PRO A 20 18.95 14.06 -11.48
N TRP A 21 18.03 14.85 -10.93
CA TRP A 21 16.63 14.96 -11.35
C TRP A 21 15.79 13.67 -11.24
N LYS A 22 16.38 12.56 -10.80
CA LYS A 22 15.66 11.30 -10.57
C LYS A 22 14.80 11.42 -9.31
N LYS A 23 13.65 10.76 -9.33
CA LYS A 23 12.79 10.59 -8.15
C LYS A 23 13.01 9.17 -7.59
N PRO A 24 13.17 9.00 -6.27
CA PRO A 24 13.33 7.68 -5.68
C PRO A 24 12.02 6.89 -5.78
N TYR A 25 12.12 5.56 -5.66
CA TYR A 25 10.97 4.69 -5.44
C TYR A 25 10.01 5.27 -4.39
N HIS A 26 8.72 5.19 -4.68
CA HIS A 26 7.67 5.79 -3.87
C HIS A 26 6.70 4.74 -3.34
N THR A 27 6.44 4.81 -2.04
CA THR A 27 5.56 3.95 -1.24
C THR A 27 4.15 4.50 -1.13
N LEU A 28 3.91 5.79 -1.41
CA LEU A 28 2.54 6.30 -1.40
C LEU A 28 1.79 5.71 -2.59
N MET A 29 0.66 5.09 -2.31
CA MET A 29 -0.15 4.38 -3.28
C MET A 29 -1.65 4.64 -3.01
N PRO A 30 -2.20 5.76 -3.50
CA PRO A 30 -3.65 5.95 -3.52
C PRO A 30 -4.27 4.99 -4.54
N VAL A 31 -5.37 4.32 -4.18
CA VAL A 31 -6.02 3.31 -5.02
C VAL A 31 -7.44 3.72 -5.35
N LEU A 32 -7.80 3.52 -6.62
CA LEU A 32 -9.08 3.85 -7.19
C LEU A 32 -9.65 2.58 -7.83
N VAL A 33 -10.81 2.11 -7.38
CA VAL A 33 -11.44 0.86 -7.82
C VAL A 33 -12.68 1.18 -8.64
N THR A 34 -12.75 0.62 -9.84
CA THR A 34 -13.85 0.82 -10.80
C THR A 34 -14.35 -0.51 -11.32
N ASP A 35 -15.64 -0.58 -11.64
CA ASP A 35 -16.29 -1.69 -12.35
C ASP A 35 -16.95 -1.13 -13.60
N GLU A 36 -16.67 -1.74 -14.75
CA GLU A 36 -17.20 -1.29 -16.04
C GLU A 36 -18.73 -1.27 -16.08
N SER A 37 -19.41 -2.11 -15.30
CA SER A 37 -20.87 -2.22 -15.27
C SER A 37 -21.54 -1.26 -14.29
N GLN A 38 -20.86 -0.90 -13.19
CA GLN A 38 -21.40 -0.05 -12.11
C GLN A 38 -20.72 1.33 -12.02
N GLY A 39 -19.69 1.56 -12.82
CA GLY A 39 -18.85 2.76 -12.79
C GLY A 39 -17.81 2.73 -11.68
N TRP A 40 -17.88 3.70 -10.78
CA TRP A 40 -16.88 3.96 -9.75
C TRP A 40 -17.25 3.24 -8.44
N LEU A 41 -16.39 2.38 -7.90
CA LEU A 41 -16.72 1.50 -6.77
C LEU A 41 -16.18 1.97 -5.41
N ALA A 42 -14.90 2.32 -5.32
CA ALA A 42 -14.28 2.70 -4.04
C ALA A 42 -12.97 3.46 -4.21
N ALA A 43 -12.71 4.43 -3.33
CA ALA A 43 -11.41 5.06 -3.17
C ALA A 43 -10.75 4.49 -1.91
N LEU A 44 -9.61 3.81 -2.07
CA LEU A 44 -8.90 3.13 -1.00
C LEU A 44 -7.55 3.81 -0.75
N GLY A 45 -7.12 3.74 0.50
CA GLY A 45 -5.78 4.14 0.87
C GLY A 45 -5.51 3.87 2.34
N SER A 46 -4.24 3.63 2.65
CA SER A 46 -3.77 3.43 4.00
C SER A 46 -2.47 4.17 4.26
N MET A 47 -2.23 4.53 5.52
CA MET A 47 -0.88 4.80 6.00
C MET A 47 -0.11 3.46 6.11
N GLY A 48 1.22 3.48 6.01
CA GLY A 48 2.01 2.26 6.29
C GLY A 48 3.24 2.00 5.42
N GLY A 49 3.68 2.95 4.58
CA GLY A 49 4.90 2.78 3.78
C GLY A 49 4.82 1.55 2.88
N TYR A 50 5.73 0.59 3.05
CA TYR A 50 5.72 -0.67 2.29
C TYR A 50 4.52 -1.59 2.59
N GLY A 51 3.79 -1.32 3.68
CA GLY A 51 2.56 -2.05 4.01
C GLY A 51 1.33 -1.60 3.23
N GLN A 52 1.35 -0.45 2.55
CA GLN A 52 0.17 0.07 1.83
C GLN A 52 -0.42 -0.94 0.84
N PRO A 53 0.38 -1.60 -0.03
CA PRO A 53 -0.16 -2.61 -0.95
C PRO A 53 -0.82 -3.80 -0.26
N GLN A 54 -0.35 -4.16 0.93
CA GLN A 54 -0.88 -5.28 1.68
C GLN A 54 -2.22 -4.93 2.34
N VAL A 55 -2.36 -3.69 2.82
CA VAL A 55 -3.62 -3.20 3.40
C VAL A 55 -4.68 -3.04 2.30
N ASP A 56 -4.31 -2.42 1.18
CA ASP A 56 -5.25 -2.18 0.08
C ASP A 56 -5.76 -3.51 -0.51
N LEU A 57 -4.89 -4.53 -0.63
CA LEU A 57 -5.29 -5.88 -1.03
C LEU A 57 -6.26 -6.52 -0.01
N GLN A 58 -5.97 -6.44 1.29
CA GLN A 58 -6.83 -7.01 2.33
C GLN A 58 -8.20 -6.33 2.37
N LEU A 59 -8.25 -5.01 2.20
CA LEU A 59 -9.50 -4.24 2.08
C LEU A 59 -10.31 -4.66 0.86
N LEU A 60 -9.64 -4.78 -0.31
CA LEU A 60 -10.32 -5.15 -1.55
C LEU A 60 -10.92 -6.56 -1.46
N LEU A 61 -10.18 -7.53 -0.91
CA LEU A 61 -10.69 -8.89 -0.71
C LEU A 61 -11.84 -8.93 0.31
N ALA A 62 -11.77 -8.14 1.38
CA ALA A 62 -12.87 -8.04 2.35
C ALA A 62 -14.16 -7.54 1.70
N MET A 63 -14.06 -6.53 0.83
CA MET A 63 -15.23 -5.95 0.17
C MET A 63 -15.73 -6.81 -1.00
N LEU A 64 -14.84 -7.28 -1.88
CA LEU A 64 -15.24 -8.00 -3.09
C LEU A 64 -15.50 -9.49 -2.87
N GLU A 65 -14.64 -10.19 -2.11
CA GLU A 65 -14.76 -11.64 -1.93
C GLU A 65 -15.65 -12.00 -0.74
N ARG A 66 -15.67 -11.16 0.31
CA ARG A 66 -16.43 -11.42 1.54
C ARG A 66 -17.70 -10.58 1.67
N GLY A 67 -17.93 -9.64 0.74
CA GLY A 67 -19.12 -8.79 0.71
C GLY A 67 -19.27 -7.87 1.93
N LEU A 68 -18.16 -7.55 2.61
CA LEU A 68 -18.19 -6.68 3.78
C LEU A 68 -18.35 -5.22 3.38
N ASP A 69 -19.06 -4.45 4.20
CA ASP A 69 -19.11 -3.01 4.04
C ASP A 69 -17.74 -2.36 4.39
N PRO A 70 -17.50 -1.09 4.01
CA PRO A 70 -16.21 -0.44 4.24
C PRO A 70 -15.76 -0.40 5.71
N GLN A 71 -16.69 -0.24 6.66
CA GLN A 71 -16.34 -0.18 8.09
C GLN A 71 -15.95 -1.57 8.59
N GLN A 72 -16.73 -2.60 8.24
CA GLN A 72 -16.42 -4.00 8.55
C GLN A 72 -15.09 -4.45 7.96
N ALA A 73 -14.79 -4.04 6.72
CA ALA A 73 -13.51 -4.32 6.08
C ALA A 73 -12.34 -3.62 6.79
N LEU A 74 -12.54 -2.41 7.31
CA LEU A 74 -11.54 -1.68 8.10
C LEU A 74 -11.29 -2.32 9.46
N ASP A 75 -12.34 -2.82 10.12
CA ASP A 75 -12.31 -3.44 11.44
C ASP A 75 -11.68 -4.85 11.44
N MET A 76 -11.53 -5.47 10.27
CA MET A 76 -10.89 -6.78 10.17
C MET A 76 -9.44 -6.76 10.66
N PRO A 77 -9.00 -7.82 11.36
CA PRO A 77 -7.59 -7.99 11.70
C PRO A 77 -6.76 -8.10 10.42
N ARG A 78 -5.59 -7.44 10.41
CA ARG A 78 -4.69 -7.38 9.26
C ARG A 78 -3.43 -8.17 9.54
N PHE A 79 -2.86 -8.77 8.51
CA PHE A 79 -1.52 -9.33 8.55
C PHE A 79 -0.55 -8.52 7.68
N PHE A 80 0.75 -8.63 7.98
CA PHE A 80 1.81 -8.00 7.20
C PHE A 80 2.95 -8.98 6.97
N ILE A 81 3.52 -8.97 5.77
CA ILE A 81 4.68 -9.76 5.37
C ILE A 81 5.85 -8.78 5.16
N GLY A 82 6.95 -8.96 5.90
CA GLY A 82 8.17 -8.15 5.76
C GLY A 82 9.12 -8.27 6.96
N HIS A 83 10.33 -7.73 6.82
CA HIS A 83 11.27 -7.62 7.93
C HIS A 83 10.82 -6.52 8.91
N GLY A 84 10.37 -6.90 10.11
CA GLY A 84 10.24 -5.98 11.25
C GLY A 84 8.89 -5.92 11.98
N TYR A 85 7.85 -6.62 11.53
CA TYR A 85 6.56 -6.62 12.26
C TYR A 85 6.04 -8.04 12.45
N VAL A 86 6.41 -8.65 13.58
CA VAL A 86 5.61 -9.71 14.18
C VAL A 86 4.43 -9.02 14.84
N LEU A 87 3.21 -9.27 14.35
CA LEU A 87 2.00 -8.90 15.06
C LEU A 87 1.99 -9.67 16.39
N ARG A 88 2.24 -8.98 17.50
CA ARG A 88 1.94 -9.54 18.81
C ARG A 88 0.42 -9.51 18.98
N PRO A 89 -0.23 -10.63 19.31
CA PRO A 89 -1.61 -10.61 19.76
C PRO A 89 -1.72 -9.70 20.99
N GLY A 90 -2.66 -8.76 20.96
CA GLY A 90 -3.19 -8.10 22.14
C GLY A 90 -4.36 -8.89 22.69
#